data_AF-A0A7X1ZL58-F1
#
_entry.id   AF-A0A7X1ZL58-F1
#
_cell.length_a   1.000
_cell.length_b   1.000
_cell.length_c   1.000
_cell.angle_alpha   90.00
_cell.angle_beta   90.00
_cell.angle_gamma   90.00
#
_symmetry.space_group_name_H-M   'P 1'
#
loop_
_entity.id
_entity.type
_entity.pdbx_description
1 polymer ?
#
loop_
_entity_poly.entity_id
_entity_poly.type
_entity_poly.pdbx_seq_one_letter_code
_entity_poly.pdbx_strand_id
1 'polypeptide(L)'
;MRELVEYIIKQIVDSPDEVEVQEIKAEKVILLEISVAKDDMGKVIGRGGRVANALRTIVGAAAAKLKKRVMVEILEERKEETKEETKEETKEETKEETK
;
A
#
# COMPACT_ATOMS: atom_id res chain seq x y z
N MET A 1 1.79 9.30 -4.25
CA MET A 1 1.19 9.34 -2.89
C MET A 1 1.94 8.40 -1.98
N ARG A 2 2.36 7.25 -2.52
CA ARG A 2 3.36 6.32 -1.98
C ARG A 2 4.51 6.99 -1.20
N GLU A 3 5.28 7.87 -1.83
CA GLU A 3 6.49 8.48 -1.23
C GLU A 3 6.21 9.20 0.10
N LEU A 4 5.08 9.91 0.20
CA LEU A 4 4.69 10.59 1.43
C LEU A 4 4.39 9.59 2.54
N VAL A 5 3.64 8.53 2.22
CA VAL A 5 3.29 7.47 3.17
C VAL A 5 4.54 6.75 3.63
N GLU A 6 5.39 6.35 2.68
CA GLU A 6 6.66 5.69 2.94
C GLU A 6 7.57 6.54 3.84
N TYR A 7 7.69 7.83 3.54
CA TYR A 7 8.47 8.76 4.37
C TYR A 7 7.94 8.85 5.80
N ILE A 8 6.62 8.97 5.98
CA ILE A 8 6.02 9.05 7.33
C ILE A 8 6.24 7.76 8.11
N ILE A 9 5.98 6.60 7.48
CA ILE A 9 6.10 5.29 8.13
C ILE A 9 7.55 5.03 8.56
N LYS A 10 8.52 5.31 7.70
CA LYS A 10 9.95 5.17 7.99
C LYS A 10 10.44 5.97 9.20
N GLN A 11 9.69 7.00 9.64
CA GLN A 11 10.01 7.78 10.85
C GLN A 11 9.34 7.25 12.13
N ILE A 12 8.40 6.31 12.01
CA ILE A 12 7.62 5.75 13.12
C ILE A 12 8.15 4.39 13.57
N VAL A 13 8.76 3.65 12.64
CA VAL A 13 9.24 2.27 12.81
C VAL A 13 10.71 2.22 13.24
N ASP A 14 11.15 1.10 13.82
CA ASP A 14 12.57 0.88 14.12
C ASP A 14 13.33 0.27 12.93
N SER A 15 12.65 -0.50 12.07
CA SER A 15 13.21 -1.08 10.84
C SER A 15 12.71 -0.32 9.60
N PRO A 16 13.27 0.87 9.28
CA PRO A 16 12.86 1.63 8.09
C PRO A 16 13.19 0.91 6.77
N ASP A 17 14.14 -0.02 6.79
CA ASP A 17 14.56 -0.80 5.61
C ASP A 17 13.55 -1.89 5.23
N GLU A 18 12.70 -2.31 6.17
CA GLU A 18 11.63 -3.31 5.99
C GLU A 18 10.26 -2.66 5.71
N VAL A 19 10.25 -1.38 5.32
CA VAL A 19 9.03 -0.66 4.94
C VAL A 19 8.88 -0.70 3.43
N GLU A 20 7.86 -1.41 2.95
CA GLU A 20 7.45 -1.41 1.56
C GLU A 20 6.06 -0.77 1.41
N VAL A 21 5.90 0.13 0.45
CA VAL A 21 4.60 0.72 0.14
C VAL A 21 4.27 0.47 -1.33
N GLN A 22 3.15 -0.19 -1.59
CA GLN A 22 2.62 -0.41 -2.93
C GLN A 22 1.39 0.47 -3.17
N GLU A 23 1.34 1.10 -4.35
CA GLU A 23 0.23 1.99 -4.75
C GLU A 23 -0.44 1.41 -6.00
N ILE A 24 -1.59 0.76 -5.81
CA ILE A 24 -2.40 0.18 -6.89
C ILE A 24 -3.49 1.19 -7.26
N LYS A 25 -3.46 1.68 -8.50
CA LYS A 25 -4.40 2.70 -8.98
C LYS A 25 -5.46 2.07 -9.88
N ALA A 26 -6.69 2.03 -9.39
CA ALA A 26 -7.86 1.75 -10.20
C ALA A 26 -8.54 3.07 -10.65
N GLU A 27 -9.62 2.94 -11.41
CA GLU A 27 -10.34 4.07 -12.01
C GLU A 27 -10.90 5.03 -10.95
N LYS A 28 -11.58 4.49 -9.91
CA LYS A 28 -12.20 5.28 -8.82
C LYS A 28 -11.57 5.08 -7.45
N VAL A 29 -10.66 4.10 -7.33
CA VAL A 29 -10.07 3.68 -6.06
C VAL A 29 -8.55 3.67 -6.19
N ILE A 30 -7.85 4.10 -5.14
CA ILE A 30 -6.43 3.89 -4.97
C ILE A 30 -6.27 2.99 -3.75
N LEU A 31 -5.62 1.84 -3.92
CA LEU A 31 -5.25 0.95 -2.83
C LEU A 31 -3.78 1.23 -2.47
N LEU A 32 -3.54 1.50 -1.19
CA LEU A 32 -2.22 1.66 -0.61
C LEU A 32 -1.97 0.52 0.37
N GLU A 33 -1.06 -0.36 -0.01
CA GLU A 33 -0.61 -1.45 0.83
C GLU A 33 0.70 -1.04 1.47
N ILE A 34 0.77 -1.16 2.79
CA ILE A 34 1.94 -0.82 3.60
C ILE A 34 2.38 -2.10 4.29
N SER A 35 3.50 -2.65 3.85
CA SER A 35 4.15 -3.79 4.49
C SER A 35 5.24 -3.29 5.43
N VAL A 36 5.24 -3.79 6.66
CA VAL A 36 6.26 -3.49 7.66
C VAL A 36 6.67 -4.75 8.41
N ALA A 37 7.83 -4.66 9.06
CA ALA A 37 8.29 -5.67 10.02
C ALA A 37 7.21 -5.93 11.09
N LYS A 38 7.12 -7.19 11.52
CA LYS A 38 6.13 -7.62 12.52
C LYS A 38 6.20 -6.83 13.83
N ASP A 39 7.42 -6.49 14.25
CA ASP A 39 7.66 -5.76 15.49
C ASP A 39 7.23 -4.28 15.40
N ASP A 40 7.12 -3.75 14.18
CA ASP A 40 6.74 -2.36 13.91
C ASP A 40 5.23 -2.17 13.67
N MET A 41 4.48 -3.25 13.41
CA MET A 41 3.02 -3.21 13.27
C MET A 41 2.31 -2.47 14.40
N GLY A 42 2.74 -2.73 15.65
CA GLY A 42 2.15 -2.08 16.82
C GLY A 42 2.33 -0.56 16.81
N LYS A 43 3.45 -0.06 16.29
CA LYS A 43 3.74 1.38 16.18
C LYS A 43 2.96 2.04 15.06
N VAL A 44 2.86 1.36 13.92
CA VAL A 44 2.13 1.83 12.74
C VAL A 44 0.62 1.89 12.98
N ILE A 45 0.05 0.89 13.64
CA ILE A 45 -1.36 0.93 14.06
C ILE A 45 -1.53 2.00 15.15
N GLY A 46 -0.64 1.96 16.15
CA GLY A 46 -0.68 2.82 17.33
C GLY A 46 -1.85 2.48 18.26
N ARG A 47 -1.81 3.01 19.49
CA ARG A 47 -2.84 2.74 20.50
C ARG A 47 -4.22 3.20 20.02
N GLY A 48 -5.17 2.26 19.92
CA GLY A 48 -6.52 2.53 19.42
C GLY A 48 -6.58 2.89 17.94
N GLY A 49 -5.57 2.53 17.14
CA GLY A 49 -5.52 2.83 15.72
C GLY A 49 -5.20 4.30 15.41
N ARG A 50 -4.72 5.08 16.38
CA ARG A 50 -4.52 6.54 16.23
C ARG A 50 -3.58 6.89 15.09
N VAL A 51 -2.47 6.17 14.95
CA VAL A 51 -1.46 6.42 13.91
C VAL A 51 -2.02 6.05 12.54
N ALA A 52 -2.60 4.85 12.42
CA ALA A 52 -3.27 4.41 11.19
C ALA A 52 -4.40 5.35 10.75
N ASN A 53 -5.22 5.86 11.68
CA ASN A 53 -6.31 6.79 11.39
C ASN A 53 -5.80 8.17 10.95
N ALA A 54 -4.70 8.66 11.54
CA ALA A 54 -4.05 9.89 11.10
C ALA A 54 -3.51 9.75 9.67
N LEU A 55 -2.84 8.63 9.37
CA LEU A 55 -2.40 8.29 8.03
C LEU A 55 -3.56 8.25 7.03
N ARG A 56 -4.65 7.55 7.35
CA ARG A 56 -5.87 7.51 6.51
C ARG A 56 -6.44 8.90 6.25
N THR A 57 -6.39 9.79 7.23
CA THR A 57 -6.87 11.17 7.10
C THR A 57 -6.00 11.97 6.13
N ILE A 58 -4.68 11.90 6.26
CA ILE A 58 -3.73 12.58 5.38
C ILE A 58 -3.87 12.08 3.93
N VAL A 59 -3.88 10.77 3.76
CA VAL A 59 -4.02 10.13 2.45
C VAL A 59 -5.40 10.43 1.85
N GLY A 60 -6.47 10.41 2.66
CA GLY A 60 -7.83 10.77 2.24
C GLY A 60 -7.92 12.21 1.74
N ALA A 61 -7.27 13.16 2.43
CA ALA A 61 -7.19 14.55 2.00
C ALA A 61 -6.44 14.72 0.68
N ALA A 62 -5.34 13.96 0.47
CA ALA A 62 -4.62 13.95 -0.79
C ALA A 62 -5.45 13.36 -1.93
N ALA A 63 -6.18 12.27 -1.67
CA ALA A 63 -7.04 11.60 -2.65
C ALA A 63 -8.31 12.40 -2.99
N ALA A 64 -8.81 13.22 -2.08
CA ALA A 64 -9.96 14.10 -2.32
C ALA A 64 -9.72 15.06 -3.49
N LYS A 65 -8.49 15.58 -3.64
CA LYS A 65 -8.10 16.41 -4.80
C LYS A 65 -8.15 15.65 -6.12
N LEU A 66 -7.96 14.33 -6.08
CA LEU A 66 -7.99 13.43 -7.23
C LEU A 66 -9.40 12.89 -7.53
N LYS A 67 -10.42 13.22 -6.70
CA LYS A 67 -11.78 12.65 -6.77
C LYS A 67 -11.81 11.11 -6.76
N LYS A 68 -10.81 10.49 -6.13
CA LYS A 68 -10.72 9.03 -5.96
C LYS A 68 -10.92 8.65 -4.50
N ARG A 69 -11.51 7.49 -4.25
CA ARG A 69 -11.48 6.85 -2.93
C ARG A 69 -10.11 6.27 -2.69
N VAL A 70 -9.67 6.26 -1.44
CA VAL A 70 -8.41 5.62 -1.05
C VAL A 70 -8.67 4.59 0.02
N MET A 71 -8.05 3.43 -0.12
CA MET A 71 -8.03 2.37 0.89
C MET A 71 -6.59 2.18 1.33
N VAL A 72 -6.39 2.05 2.65
CA VAL A 72 -5.07 1.85 3.25
C VAL A 72 -5.11 0.54 4.01
N GLU A 73 -4.30 -0.41 3.56
CA GLU A 73 -4.09 -1.70 4.18
C GLU A 73 -2.69 -1.76 4.76
N ILE A 74 -2.59 -2.19 6.01
CA ILE A 74 -1.32 -2.37 6.71
C ILE A 74 -1.16 -3.87 6.87
N LEU A 75 -0.14 -4.41 6.23
CA LEU A 75 0.14 -5.83 6.14
C LEU A 75 1.38 -6.15 6.98
N GLU A 76 1.35 -7.29 7.65
CA GLU A 76 2.58 -7.92 8.12
C GLU A 76 3.35 -8.42 6.90
N GLU A 77 4.66 -8.17 6.84
CA GLU A 77 5.51 -8.68 5.79
C GLU A 77 5.46 -10.23 5.79
N ARG A 78 4.63 -10.80 4.90
CA ARG A 78 4.73 -12.21 4.53
C ARG A 78 5.84 -12.31 3.51
N LYS A 79 6.97 -12.90 3.92
CA LYS A 79 8.00 -13.34 2.99
C LYS A 79 7.32 -14.14 1.88
N GLU A 80 7.61 -13.72 0.66
CA GLU A 80 7.07 -14.20 -0.61
C GLU A 80 6.81 -15.71 -0.62
N GLU A 81 5.54 -16.10 -0.73
CA GLU A 81 5.18 -17.16 -1.67
C GLU A 81 4.34 -16.47 -2.77
N THR A 82 4.74 -16.72 -4.02
CA THR A 82 4.10 -16.34 -5.30
C THR A 82 4.05 -14.85 -5.71
N LYS A 83 5.20 -14.33 -6.16
CA LYS A 83 5.29 -13.17 -7.09
C LYS A 83 4.98 -13.51 -8.57
N GLU A 84 4.42 -14.68 -8.89
CA GLU A 84 4.32 -15.14 -10.29
C GLU A 84 2.97 -14.90 -10.99
N GLU A 85 1.84 -14.76 -10.29
CA GLU A 85 0.54 -14.86 -10.99
C GLU A 85 0.07 -13.59 -11.74
N THR A 86 0.49 -12.37 -11.37
CA THR A 86 -0.05 -11.14 -12.00
C THR A 86 0.65 -10.71 -13.30
N LYS A 87 1.70 -11.43 -13.74
CA LYS A 87 2.38 -11.15 -15.02
C LYS A 87 1.86 -11.97 -16.21
N GLU A 88 1.07 -13.01 -15.98
CA GLU A 88 0.54 -13.85 -17.07
C GLU A 88 -0.75 -13.29 -17.69
N GLU A 89 -1.63 -12.65 -16.93
CA GLU A 89 -2.91 -12.15 -17.47
C GLU A 89 -2.73 -11.08 -18.56
N THR A 90 -1.72 -10.20 -18.47
CA THR A 90 -1.50 -9.17 -19.50
C THR A 90 -0.88 -9.72 -20.79
N LYS A 91 -0.37 -10.96 -20.79
CA LYS A 91 0.28 -11.59 -21.94
C LYS A 91 -0.65 -12.47 -22.76
N GLU A 92 -1.74 -12.94 -22.16
CA GLU A 92 -2.75 -13.76 -22.85
C GLU A 92 -3.71 -12.90 -23.69
N GLU A 93 -4.16 -11.74 -23.19
CA GLU A 93 -5.08 -10.87 -23.93
C GLU A 93 -4.51 -10.37 -25.27
N THR A 94 -3.20 -10.09 -25.35
CA THR A 94 -2.59 -9.62 -26.61
C THR A 94 -2.39 -10.73 -27.66
N LYS A 95 -2.49 -12.01 -27.27
CA LYS A 95 -2.37 -13.13 -28.23
C LYS A 95 -3.70 -13.53 -28.86
N GLU A 96 -4.83 -13.24 -28.22
CA GLU A 96 -6.15 -13.60 -28.74
C GLU A 96 -6.66 -12.62 -29.82
N GLU A 97 -6.23 -11.35 -29.81
CA GLU A 97 -6.70 -10.35 -30.79
C GLU A 97 -6.02 -10.44 -32.18
N THR A 98 -4.96 -11.24 -32.36
CA THR A 98 -4.24 -11.34 -33.66
C THR A 98 -4.33 -12.73 -34.30
N LYS A 99 -5.33 -13.54 -33.96
CA LYS A 99 -5.57 -14.81 -34.66
C LYS A 99 -7.02 -14.96 -35.12
#